data_AF-A0A524NXF7-F1
#
_entry.id   AF-A0A524NXF7-F1
#
_cell.length_a   1.000
_cell.length_b   1.000
_cell.length_c   1.000
_cell.angle_alpha   90.00
_cell.angle_beta   90.00
_cell.angle_gamma   90.00
#
_symmetry.space_group_name_H-M   'P 1'
#
loop_
_entity.id
_entity.type
_entity.pdbx_description
1 polymer ?
#
loop_
_entity_poly.entity_id
_entity_poly.type
_entity_poly.pdbx_seq_one_letter_code
_entity_poly.pdbx_strand_id
1 'polypeptide(L)'
;MKSIWVGTGVLLTCLLSVSCDRNEHRPSISEQEFEVYESGWFSIWEPTIKASDADWDQHLTFEIIDGNTEGIFLVNPYTGLLSLNKPELLDYETVTQHFFKVAVSDNHERNPLESSAMIRINVLNDIELTDQLVAYYPFDGDATDKSGKQHHGEVNGALLHDDRDGQNESTYFFDGTDDYLDIPDHDDFSFSRGDFSISFWVQPLTHNPTSYILSKGGGDQNREYALGIDSDSLFFISVYNRGSSTNEYRTTSTTRVNYSDWYHVRGSWDGYMLSIFVNGKRESSQACNAVVGNYSSDLFIGTLDGEGHEASLHGVLDELYIHGRILMDHEFPRLYPEL
;
A
#
# COMPACT_ATOMS: atom_id res chain seq x y z
N MET A 1 36.20 -34.18 57.90
CA MET A 1 36.52 -35.58 58.22
C MET A 1 35.91 -35.92 59.59
N LYS A 2 34.71 -36.49 59.59
CA LYS A 2 34.10 -37.12 60.77
C LYS A 2 33.30 -38.30 60.25
N SER A 3 33.75 -39.50 60.57
CA SER A 3 33.12 -40.76 60.19
C SER A 3 32.08 -41.13 61.24
N ILE A 4 30.85 -41.41 60.83
CA ILE A 4 29.83 -42.06 61.65
C ILE A 4 29.39 -43.31 60.89
N TRP A 5 29.58 -44.47 61.49
CA TRP A 5 28.95 -45.73 61.06
C TRP A 5 27.79 -46.04 62.00
N VAL A 6 26.59 -46.22 61.44
CA VAL A 6 25.48 -46.92 62.10
C VAL A 6 24.86 -47.88 61.09
N GLY A 7 24.65 -49.13 61.52
CA GLY A 7 24.33 -50.29 60.69
C GLY A 7 22.89 -50.42 60.19
N THR A 8 22.71 -51.54 59.48
CA THR A 8 21.49 -52.12 58.89
C THR A 8 20.17 -51.46 59.29
N GLY A 9 19.60 -50.69 58.37
CA GLY A 9 18.26 -50.14 58.45
C GLY A 9 18.00 -49.29 57.21
N VAL A 10 16.89 -49.57 56.52
CA VAL A 10 16.46 -48.96 55.26
C VAL A 10 16.73 -47.45 55.25
N LEU A 11 17.63 -47.01 54.38
CA LEU A 11 17.73 -45.59 54.02
C LEU A 11 16.63 -45.33 52.99
N LEU A 12 15.52 -44.79 53.48
CA LEU A 12 14.58 -44.05 52.64
C LEU A 12 15.42 -43.03 51.85
N THR A 13 15.54 -43.21 50.54
CA THR A 13 15.92 -42.11 49.66
C THR A 13 14.79 -41.10 49.73
N CYS A 14 14.89 -40.18 50.69
CA CYS A 14 14.19 -38.92 50.60
C CYS A 14 14.82 -38.23 49.38
N LEU A 15 14.10 -38.27 48.25
CA LEU A 15 14.28 -37.28 47.20
C LEU A 15 13.99 -35.94 47.88
N LEU A 16 15.03 -35.30 48.38
CA LEU A 16 15.01 -33.88 48.64
C LEU A 16 14.93 -33.25 47.25
N SER A 17 13.72 -33.13 46.71
CA SER A 17 13.46 -32.10 45.71
C SER A 17 13.71 -30.80 46.46
N VAL A 18 14.88 -30.21 46.25
CA VAL A 18 15.08 -28.79 46.55
C VAL A 18 14.18 -28.06 45.57
N SER A 19 12.89 -27.99 45.91
CA SER A 19 11.95 -27.01 45.36
C SER A 19 12.27 -25.71 46.07
N CYS A 20 13.17 -24.98 45.45
CA CYS A 20 13.57 -23.64 45.84
C CYS A 20 14.01 -22.98 44.53
N ASP A 21 13.10 -22.95 43.55
CA ASP A 21 13.13 -21.81 42.64
C ASP A 21 12.65 -20.64 43.49
N ARG A 22 13.61 -19.91 44.09
CA ARG A 22 13.26 -18.64 44.70
C ARG A 22 13.07 -17.72 43.51
N ASN A 23 11.85 -17.23 43.35
CA ASN A 23 11.57 -16.11 42.46
C ASN A 23 12.36 -14.88 42.96
N GLU A 24 13.59 -14.73 42.46
CA GLU A 24 14.56 -13.70 42.87
C GLU A 24 14.63 -12.59 41.83
N HIS A 25 14.16 -12.83 40.60
CA HIS A 25 14.13 -11.85 39.53
C HIS A 25 12.69 -11.47 39.20
N ARG A 26 12.41 -10.16 39.22
CA ARG A 26 11.13 -9.68 38.70
C ARG A 26 11.16 -9.67 37.18
N PRO A 27 10.01 -9.80 36.50
CA PRO A 27 9.94 -9.65 35.05
C PRO A 27 10.53 -8.32 34.62
N SER A 28 11.17 -8.27 33.47
CA SER A 28 11.72 -7.06 32.85
C SER A 28 10.89 -6.71 31.63
N ILE A 29 10.28 -5.52 31.66
CA ILE A 29 9.56 -4.92 30.55
C ILE A 29 9.97 -3.44 30.47
N SER A 30 10.23 -2.97 29.25
CA SER A 30 10.54 -1.57 28.95
C SER A 30 9.39 -0.94 28.17
N GLU A 31 9.39 0.39 28.11
CA GLU A 31 8.50 1.12 27.20
C GLU A 31 8.68 0.64 25.76
N GLN A 32 7.56 0.46 25.07
CA GLN A 32 7.51 -0.03 23.70
C GLN A 32 6.54 0.80 22.88
N GLU A 33 6.87 0.92 21.60
CA GLU A 33 6.15 1.74 20.63
C GLU A 33 5.77 0.87 19.44
N PHE A 34 4.51 1.00 19.02
CA PHE A 34 3.98 0.33 17.83
C PHE A 34 3.20 1.34 16.99
N GLU A 35 3.01 1.02 15.73
CA GLU A 35 2.28 1.84 14.78
C GLU A 35 1.09 1.06 14.25
N VAL A 36 -0.05 1.73 14.09
CA VAL A 36 -1.29 1.17 13.54
C VAL A 36 -1.92 2.20 12.61
N TYR A 37 -2.37 1.78 11.43
CA TYR A 37 -3.16 2.63 10.55
C TYR A 37 -4.60 2.74 11.08
N GLU A 38 -5.24 3.90 10.95
CA GLU A 38 -6.63 4.11 11.39
C GLU A 38 -7.65 3.24 10.64
N SER A 39 -7.40 2.88 9.36
CA SER A 39 -8.20 1.85 8.64
C SER A 39 -8.15 0.50 9.32
N GLY A 40 -7.16 0.28 10.15
CA GLY A 40 -7.13 -0.80 11.11
C GLY A 40 -7.08 -2.18 10.51
N TRP A 41 -6.60 -2.40 9.26
CA TRP A 41 -6.45 -3.71 8.57
C TRP A 41 -6.56 -4.90 9.53
N PHE A 42 -7.80 -5.33 9.79
CA PHE A 42 -8.19 -5.96 11.06
C PHE A 42 -7.58 -7.35 11.29
N SER A 43 -6.91 -7.88 10.27
CA SER A 43 -6.35 -9.22 10.23
C SER A 43 -4.81 -9.27 10.16
N ILE A 44 -4.11 -8.13 10.21
CA ILE A 44 -2.63 -8.09 10.05
C ILE A 44 -1.92 -7.35 11.20
N TRP A 45 -2.64 -6.55 12.00
CA TRP A 45 -2.03 -5.85 13.14
C TRP A 45 -1.88 -6.76 14.37
N GLU A 46 -0.76 -7.48 14.43
CA GLU A 46 -0.43 -8.42 15.51
C GLU A 46 0.99 -8.20 16.11
N PRO A 47 1.36 -6.98 16.57
CA PRO A 47 2.64 -6.79 17.22
C PRO A 47 2.70 -7.52 18.57
N THR A 48 3.90 -7.94 18.98
CA THR A 48 4.08 -8.67 20.25
C THR A 48 4.90 -7.84 21.24
N ILE A 49 4.34 -7.61 22.43
CA ILE A 49 5.05 -6.98 23.56
C ILE A 49 6.21 -7.88 23.99
N LYS A 50 7.40 -7.31 24.08
CA LYS A 50 8.61 -7.98 24.56
C LYS A 50 8.78 -7.76 26.06
N ALA A 51 8.88 -8.85 26.79
CA ALA A 51 9.29 -8.91 28.18
C ALA A 51 10.13 -10.16 28.41
N SER A 52 10.93 -10.17 29.48
CA SER A 52 11.80 -11.29 29.82
C SER A 52 11.91 -11.43 31.33
N ASP A 53 12.10 -12.64 31.83
CA ASP A 53 12.45 -12.89 33.22
C ASP A 53 13.72 -13.75 33.26
N ALA A 54 14.58 -13.51 34.25
CA ALA A 54 15.87 -14.16 34.38
C ALA A 54 15.82 -15.48 35.18
N ASP A 55 14.69 -15.77 35.82
CA ASP A 55 14.47 -17.04 36.50
C ASP A 55 14.28 -18.19 35.47
N TRP A 56 14.44 -19.43 35.91
CA TRP A 56 14.42 -20.60 35.03
C TRP A 56 12.98 -20.99 34.64
N ASP A 57 12.74 -21.36 33.37
CA ASP A 57 11.45 -21.88 32.87
C ASP A 57 10.23 -20.96 33.14
N GLN A 58 10.44 -19.67 32.90
CA GLN A 58 9.46 -18.63 33.17
C GLN A 58 8.39 -18.54 32.08
N HIS A 59 7.13 -18.50 32.52
CA HIS A 59 5.97 -18.22 31.68
C HIS A 59 5.36 -16.88 32.11
N LEU A 60 5.47 -15.88 31.25
CA LEU A 60 5.00 -14.55 31.55
C LEU A 60 3.52 -14.38 31.22
N THR A 61 2.81 -13.69 32.10
CA THR A 61 1.41 -13.30 31.90
C THR A 61 1.31 -11.80 31.68
N PHE A 62 0.59 -11.38 30.65
CA PHE A 62 0.41 -9.99 30.25
C PHE A 62 -1.01 -9.49 30.53
N GLU A 63 -1.14 -8.28 31.06
CA GLU A 63 -2.43 -7.65 31.31
C GLU A 63 -2.36 -6.14 31.05
N ILE A 64 -3.36 -5.59 30.34
CA ILE A 64 -3.51 -4.13 30.24
C ILE A 64 -4.20 -3.64 31.52
N ILE A 65 -3.48 -2.85 32.33
CA ILE A 65 -3.91 -2.44 33.67
C ILE A 65 -4.36 -0.98 33.75
N ASP A 66 -4.05 -0.14 32.74
CA ASP A 66 -4.42 1.28 32.72
C ASP A 66 -4.42 1.87 31.28
N GLY A 67 -5.07 3.02 31.08
CA GLY A 67 -5.04 3.82 29.85
C GLY A 67 -5.94 3.38 28.69
N ASN A 68 -6.21 2.08 28.54
CA ASN A 68 -7.08 1.52 27.50
C ASN A 68 -8.59 1.57 27.86
N THR A 69 -9.08 2.73 28.29
CA THR A 69 -10.43 2.87 28.88
C THR A 69 -11.57 2.56 27.92
N GLU A 70 -11.36 2.77 26.62
CA GLU A 70 -12.33 2.45 25.57
C GLU A 70 -12.28 0.98 25.12
N GLY A 71 -11.24 0.25 25.53
CA GLY A 71 -11.03 -1.16 25.19
C GLY A 71 -10.71 -1.35 23.70
N ILE A 72 -9.94 -0.42 23.12
CA ILE A 72 -9.51 -0.46 21.71
C ILE A 72 -8.54 -1.63 21.50
N PHE A 73 -7.61 -1.82 22.44
CA PHE A 73 -6.57 -2.82 22.36
C PHE A 73 -6.89 -4.05 23.23
N LEU A 74 -6.48 -5.23 22.76
CA LEU A 74 -6.40 -6.45 23.56
C LEU A 74 -4.95 -6.90 23.62
N VAL A 75 -4.61 -7.61 24.69
CA VAL A 75 -3.35 -8.34 24.80
C VAL A 75 -3.63 -9.80 25.06
N ASN A 76 -3.00 -10.69 24.29
CA ASN A 76 -3.03 -12.11 24.60
C ASN A 76 -2.20 -12.34 25.88
N PRO A 77 -2.81 -12.90 26.94
CA PRO A 77 -2.15 -12.96 28.23
C PRO A 77 -0.93 -13.88 28.25
N TYR A 78 -0.76 -14.80 27.29
CA TYR A 78 0.35 -15.77 27.30
C TYR A 78 1.43 -15.45 26.28
N THR A 79 1.11 -14.72 25.22
CA THR A 79 2.05 -14.41 24.16
C THR A 79 2.47 -12.94 24.15
N GLY A 80 1.73 -12.05 24.81
CA GLY A 80 1.92 -10.61 24.70
C GLY A 80 1.52 -10.04 23.33
N LEU A 81 0.85 -10.84 22.50
CA LEU A 81 0.36 -10.42 21.18
C LEU A 81 -0.76 -9.38 21.36
N LEU A 82 -0.60 -8.22 20.76
CA LEU A 82 -1.62 -7.19 20.70
C LEU A 82 -2.58 -7.46 19.55
N SER A 83 -3.85 -7.12 19.74
CA SER A 83 -4.85 -7.10 18.69
C SER A 83 -5.84 -5.96 18.92
N LEU A 84 -6.64 -5.64 17.89
CA LEU A 84 -7.65 -4.60 17.96
C LEU A 84 -9.03 -5.20 18.28
N ASN A 85 -9.76 -4.56 19.18
CA ASN A 85 -11.13 -4.91 19.56
C ASN A 85 -12.16 -3.87 19.12
N LYS A 86 -11.78 -2.59 19.11
CA LYS A 86 -12.60 -1.49 18.59
C LYS A 86 -11.79 -0.61 17.64
N PRO A 87 -11.32 -1.17 16.53
CA PRO A 87 -10.47 -0.45 15.60
C PRO A 87 -11.17 0.75 14.95
N GLU A 88 -12.51 0.78 14.91
CA GLU A 88 -13.31 1.94 14.47
C GLU A 88 -13.15 3.20 15.34
N LEU A 89 -12.46 3.08 16.48
CA LEU A 89 -12.11 4.20 17.36
C LEU A 89 -10.67 4.67 17.17
N LEU A 90 -9.91 4.02 16.27
CA LEU A 90 -8.65 4.57 15.77
C LEU A 90 -9.00 5.58 14.68
N ASP A 91 -8.77 6.85 14.98
CA ASP A 91 -9.06 7.96 14.08
C ASP A 91 -7.92 8.97 14.28
N TYR A 92 -7.12 9.16 13.24
CA TYR A 92 -5.92 10.00 13.28
C TYR A 92 -6.27 11.48 13.47
N GLU A 93 -7.36 11.94 12.86
CA GLU A 93 -7.85 13.31 12.95
C GLU A 93 -8.26 13.69 14.38
N THR A 94 -8.67 12.70 15.18
CA THR A 94 -9.08 12.92 16.58
C THR A 94 -7.99 12.58 17.58
N VAL A 95 -7.34 11.41 17.46
CA VAL A 95 -6.36 10.90 18.42
C VAL A 95 -5.20 10.22 17.69
N THR A 96 -4.08 10.94 17.57
CA THR A 96 -2.88 10.43 16.88
C THR A 96 -2.05 9.45 17.71
N GLN A 97 -2.30 9.34 19.03
CA GLN A 97 -1.55 8.46 19.92
C GLN A 97 -2.41 7.90 21.05
N HIS A 98 -2.29 6.59 21.28
CA HIS A 98 -2.86 5.93 22.46
C HIS A 98 -1.74 5.49 23.41
N PHE A 99 -2.00 5.61 24.70
CA PHE A 99 -1.10 5.18 25.77
C PHE A 99 -1.84 4.24 26.71
N PHE A 100 -1.28 3.07 26.94
CA PHE A 100 -1.80 2.14 27.95
C PHE A 100 -0.67 1.45 28.68
N LYS A 101 -0.93 1.08 29.94
CA LYS A 101 0.05 0.44 30.80
C LYS A 101 -0.17 -1.06 30.80
N VAL A 102 0.91 -1.82 30.59
CA VAL A 102 0.87 -3.29 30.62
C VAL A 102 1.66 -3.79 31.82
N ALA A 103 1.02 -4.66 32.59
CA ALA A 103 1.64 -5.48 33.63
C ALA A 103 2.15 -6.79 33.04
N VAL A 104 3.29 -7.24 33.57
CA VAL A 104 3.88 -8.55 33.28
C VAL A 104 4.17 -9.23 34.61
N SER A 105 3.51 -10.37 34.83
CA SER A 105 3.72 -11.23 36.00
C SER A 105 4.46 -12.49 35.58
N ASP A 106 5.36 -12.96 36.43
CA ASP A 106 5.90 -14.31 36.34
C ASP A 106 4.87 -15.38 36.75
N ASN A 107 5.26 -16.65 36.62
CA ASN A 107 4.41 -17.82 36.90
C ASN A 107 4.56 -18.39 38.32
N HIS A 108 5.20 -17.68 39.25
CA HIS A 108 5.54 -18.26 40.54
C HIS A 108 4.31 -18.33 41.48
N GLU A 109 3.86 -19.55 41.80
CA GLU A 109 2.57 -19.83 42.47
C GLU A 109 2.35 -19.12 43.82
N ARG A 110 3.41 -18.81 44.58
CA ARG A 110 3.30 -18.32 45.97
C ARG A 110 3.74 -16.89 46.18
N ASN A 111 4.50 -16.35 45.23
CA ASN A 111 5.10 -15.03 45.31
C ASN A 111 5.37 -14.56 43.89
N PRO A 112 4.33 -14.25 43.11
CA PRO A 112 4.52 -13.69 41.79
C PRO A 112 5.08 -12.27 41.92
N LEU A 113 6.09 -11.96 41.12
CA LEU A 113 6.61 -10.61 40.95
C LEU A 113 6.07 -10.02 39.66
N GLU A 114 5.82 -8.71 39.69
CA GLU A 114 5.21 -7.98 38.59
C GLU A 114 6.03 -6.75 38.23
N SER A 115 6.26 -6.53 36.94
CA SER A 115 6.72 -5.25 36.39
C SER A 115 5.68 -4.68 35.45
N SER A 116 5.75 -3.37 35.21
CA SER A 116 4.87 -2.73 34.24
C SER A 116 5.60 -1.66 33.44
N ALA A 117 5.15 -1.46 32.21
CA ALA A 117 5.66 -0.44 31.31
C ALA A 117 4.53 0.24 30.54
N MET A 118 4.83 1.44 30.03
CA MET A 118 3.93 2.15 29.12
C MET A 118 4.10 1.60 27.71
N ILE A 119 2.98 1.30 27.06
CA ILE A 119 2.92 0.99 25.63
C ILE A 119 2.33 2.21 24.93
N ARG A 120 3.03 2.66 23.89
CA ARG A 120 2.57 3.72 23.00
C ARG A 120 2.16 3.12 21.68
N ILE A 121 0.96 3.46 21.22
CA ILE A 121 0.51 3.18 19.87
C ILE A 121 0.42 4.51 19.14
N ASN A 122 1.21 4.68 18.09
CA ASN A 122 1.04 5.78 17.16
C ASN A 122 -0.02 5.37 16.14
N VAL A 123 -1.08 6.16 16.07
CA VAL A 123 -2.05 6.07 14.98
C VAL A 123 -1.39 6.76 13.79
N LEU A 124 -1.25 6.01 12.71
CA LEU A 124 -0.84 6.52 11.42
C LEU A 124 -2.10 6.90 10.68
N ASN A 125 -2.09 8.09 10.09
CA ASN A 125 -3.17 8.46 9.20
C ASN A 125 -3.19 7.49 8.04
N ASP A 126 -4.37 7.07 7.63
CA ASP A 126 -4.50 6.59 6.29
C ASP A 126 -4.31 7.80 5.38
N ILE A 127 -3.51 7.67 4.35
CA ILE A 127 -3.54 8.72 3.35
C ILE A 127 -4.89 8.60 2.65
N GLU A 128 -5.75 9.62 2.78
CA GLU A 128 -7.03 9.61 2.07
C GLU A 128 -6.78 9.35 0.58
N LEU A 129 -7.64 8.56 -0.05
CA LEU A 129 -7.56 8.30 -1.49
C LEU A 129 -7.69 9.59 -2.32
N THR A 130 -8.23 10.64 -1.71
CA THR A 130 -8.33 12.01 -2.21
C THR A 130 -7.12 12.88 -1.91
N ASP A 131 -6.23 12.49 -1.00
CA ASP A 131 -5.02 13.26 -0.74
C ASP A 131 -4.07 13.21 -1.93
N GLN A 132 -3.61 14.39 -2.34
CA GLN A 132 -2.85 14.63 -3.55
C GLN A 132 -3.47 13.97 -4.81
N LEU A 133 -4.80 13.81 -4.83
CA LEU A 133 -5.53 13.44 -6.03
C LEU A 133 -5.45 14.60 -7.02
N VAL A 134 -4.83 14.33 -8.16
CA VAL A 134 -4.61 15.29 -9.25
C VAL A 134 -5.80 15.29 -10.19
N ALA A 135 -6.28 14.11 -10.59
CA ALA A 135 -7.46 13.98 -11.42
C ALA A 135 -8.13 12.62 -11.19
N TYR A 136 -9.46 12.59 -11.34
CA TYR A 136 -10.24 11.35 -11.30
C TYR A 136 -11.34 11.39 -12.35
N TYR A 137 -11.30 10.43 -13.29
CA TYR A 137 -12.31 10.29 -14.32
C TYR A 137 -13.00 8.93 -14.15
N PRO A 138 -14.24 8.90 -13.62
CA PRO A 138 -15.02 7.67 -13.55
C PRO A 138 -15.46 7.20 -14.93
N PHE A 139 -15.58 8.11 -15.90
CA PHE A 139 -16.19 7.86 -17.21
C PHE A 139 -17.67 7.43 -17.18
N ASP A 140 -18.37 7.79 -16.09
CA ASP A 140 -19.83 7.68 -15.90
C ASP A 140 -20.60 8.71 -16.74
N GLY A 141 -20.63 8.51 -18.06
CA GLY A 141 -21.40 9.30 -19.03
C GLY A 141 -20.70 10.55 -19.55
N ASP A 142 -19.56 10.94 -18.98
CA ASP A 142 -18.76 12.07 -19.45
C ASP A 142 -17.27 11.95 -19.08
N ALA A 143 -16.45 12.85 -19.64
CA ALA A 143 -15.03 13.01 -19.31
C ALA A 143 -14.78 14.06 -18.21
N THR A 144 -15.73 14.24 -17.28
CA THR A 144 -15.63 15.24 -16.21
C THR A 144 -14.70 14.74 -15.09
N ASP A 145 -13.59 15.45 -14.85
CA ASP A 145 -12.79 15.29 -13.64
C ASP A 145 -13.61 15.50 -12.35
N LYS A 146 -13.69 14.46 -11.51
CA LYS A 146 -14.38 14.41 -10.22
C LYS A 146 -13.43 14.60 -9.02
N SER A 147 -12.14 14.86 -9.23
CA SER A 147 -11.20 15.18 -8.14
C SER A 147 -11.48 16.51 -7.44
N GLY A 148 -12.27 17.38 -8.09
CA GLY A 148 -12.51 18.75 -7.66
C GLY A 148 -11.50 19.77 -8.23
N LYS A 149 -10.55 19.33 -9.06
CA LYS A 149 -9.54 20.18 -9.70
C LYS A 149 -10.00 20.81 -11.02
N GLN A 150 -11.09 20.30 -11.60
CA GLN A 150 -11.70 20.80 -12.85
C GLN A 150 -10.82 20.57 -14.08
N HIS A 151 -9.99 19.53 -14.06
CA HIS A 151 -9.24 19.10 -15.24
C HIS A 151 -10.13 18.31 -16.18
N HIS A 152 -11.21 18.90 -16.69
CA HIS A 152 -12.17 18.19 -17.54
C HIS A 152 -11.54 17.82 -18.89
N GLY A 153 -11.81 16.61 -19.38
CA GLY A 153 -11.34 16.17 -20.69
C GLY A 153 -12.29 16.56 -21.82
N GLU A 154 -11.73 16.92 -22.96
CA GLU A 154 -12.42 17.06 -24.24
C GLU A 154 -12.36 15.74 -25.00
N VAL A 155 -13.53 15.19 -25.35
CA VAL A 155 -13.65 13.90 -26.04
C VAL A 155 -13.56 14.11 -27.55
N ASN A 156 -12.59 13.47 -28.19
CA ASN A 156 -12.40 13.47 -29.63
C ASN A 156 -12.59 12.06 -30.17
N GLY A 157 -13.75 11.79 -30.79
CA GLY A 157 -14.06 10.52 -31.46
C GLY A 157 -14.52 9.38 -30.53
N ALA A 158 -13.89 9.25 -29.35
CA ALA A 158 -14.20 8.19 -28.39
C ALA A 158 -15.69 8.16 -28.00
N LEU A 159 -16.25 6.96 -27.87
CA LEU A 159 -17.67 6.74 -27.61
C LEU A 159 -17.90 6.13 -26.23
N LEU A 160 -19.00 6.48 -25.58
CA LEU A 160 -19.39 5.82 -24.34
C LEU A 160 -19.72 4.34 -24.59
N HIS A 161 -19.35 3.49 -23.65
CA HIS A 161 -19.55 2.04 -23.71
C HIS A 161 -19.93 1.49 -22.31
N ASP A 162 -20.53 0.30 -22.28
CA ASP A 162 -20.88 -0.36 -21.02
C ASP A 162 -19.62 -0.81 -20.25
N ASP A 163 -19.65 -0.77 -18.92
CA ASP A 163 -18.53 -1.19 -18.06
C ASP A 163 -18.43 -2.71 -17.87
N ARG A 164 -17.46 -3.12 -17.05
CA ARG A 164 -17.21 -4.52 -16.66
C ARG A 164 -18.37 -5.19 -15.92
N ASP A 165 -19.21 -4.41 -15.25
CA ASP A 165 -20.37 -4.86 -14.47
C ASP A 165 -21.69 -4.76 -15.25
N GLY A 166 -21.63 -4.29 -16.50
CA GLY A 166 -22.77 -4.10 -17.40
C GLY A 166 -23.56 -2.82 -17.13
N GLN A 167 -22.98 -1.85 -16.42
CA GLN A 167 -23.54 -0.50 -16.30
C GLN A 167 -23.35 0.24 -17.62
N ASN A 168 -24.41 0.95 -18.03
CA ASN A 168 -24.47 1.56 -19.34
C ASN A 168 -23.69 2.88 -19.38
N GLU A 169 -23.01 3.15 -20.50
CA GLU A 169 -22.33 4.44 -20.74
C GLU A 169 -21.36 4.83 -19.60
N SER A 170 -20.72 3.85 -18.96
CA SER A 170 -19.85 4.04 -17.79
C SER A 170 -18.36 3.85 -18.11
N THR A 171 -18.00 3.84 -19.39
CA THR A 171 -16.62 3.74 -19.90
C THR A 171 -16.47 4.48 -21.21
N TYR A 172 -15.24 4.71 -21.67
CA TYR A 172 -14.97 5.14 -23.04
C TYR A 172 -14.34 4.02 -23.88
N PHE A 173 -14.91 3.80 -25.06
CA PHE A 173 -14.37 2.99 -26.14
C PHE A 173 -13.56 3.87 -27.11
N PHE A 174 -12.37 3.39 -27.45
CA PHE A 174 -11.44 3.96 -28.41
C PHE A 174 -11.24 2.97 -29.56
N ASP A 175 -11.35 3.41 -30.80
CA ASP A 175 -11.37 2.56 -31.99
C ASP A 175 -9.99 2.15 -32.54
N GLY A 176 -8.91 2.74 -32.01
CA GLY A 176 -7.53 2.49 -32.43
C GLY A 176 -7.02 3.35 -33.59
N THR A 177 -7.82 4.32 -34.06
CA THR A 177 -7.47 5.17 -35.20
C THR A 177 -7.10 6.57 -34.74
N ASP A 178 -8.08 7.35 -34.30
CA ASP A 178 -7.94 8.78 -33.98
C ASP A 178 -8.80 9.22 -32.78
N ASP A 179 -9.25 8.25 -31.98
CA ASP A 179 -10.00 8.49 -30.75
C ASP A 179 -9.06 8.85 -29.58
N TYR A 180 -9.34 9.97 -28.90
CA TYR A 180 -8.63 10.37 -27.68
C TYR A 180 -9.44 11.32 -26.81
N LEU A 181 -9.03 11.46 -25.55
CA LEU A 181 -9.41 12.60 -24.71
C LEU A 181 -8.20 13.53 -24.55
N ASP A 182 -8.45 14.83 -24.66
CA ASP A 182 -7.49 15.91 -24.46
C ASP A 182 -7.77 16.61 -23.13
N ILE A 183 -6.77 16.73 -22.28
CA ILE A 183 -6.83 17.47 -21.02
C ILE A 183 -5.77 18.57 -21.07
N PRO A 184 -6.18 19.86 -21.05
CA PRO A 184 -5.25 20.98 -21.17
C PRO A 184 -4.11 20.93 -20.16
N ASP A 185 -2.92 21.34 -20.60
CA ASP A 185 -1.73 21.39 -19.76
C ASP A 185 -1.95 22.21 -18.47
N HIS A 186 -1.44 21.67 -17.37
CA HIS A 186 -1.50 22.28 -16.06
C HIS A 186 -0.35 21.80 -15.17
N ASP A 187 0.10 22.65 -14.25
CA ASP A 187 1.20 22.35 -13.32
C ASP A 187 0.93 21.12 -12.44
N ASP A 188 -0.35 20.79 -12.20
CA ASP A 188 -0.76 19.59 -11.45
C ASP A 188 -0.34 18.28 -12.14
N PHE A 189 -0.15 18.29 -13.46
CA PHE A 189 0.34 17.14 -14.24
C PHE A 189 1.87 17.10 -14.34
N SER A 190 2.58 18.07 -13.74
CA SER A 190 4.04 18.16 -13.79
C SER A 190 4.70 17.48 -12.59
N PHE A 191 5.19 16.26 -12.81
CA PHE A 191 5.86 15.48 -11.75
C PHE A 191 7.38 15.65 -11.72
N SER A 192 7.92 16.80 -12.18
CA SER A 192 9.36 17.02 -12.43
C SER A 192 10.34 16.67 -11.29
N ARG A 193 9.88 16.63 -10.03
CA ARG A 193 10.62 16.14 -8.84
C ARG A 193 9.71 15.45 -7.82
N GLY A 194 8.47 15.18 -8.20
CA GLY A 194 7.45 14.60 -7.34
C GLY A 194 7.30 13.11 -7.63
N ASP A 195 6.80 12.39 -6.64
CA ASP A 195 6.28 11.06 -6.84
C ASP A 195 4.90 11.13 -7.50
N PHE A 196 4.52 10.07 -8.21
CA PHE A 196 3.18 9.94 -8.77
C PHE A 196 2.74 8.49 -8.86
N SER A 197 1.43 8.29 -8.93
CA SER A 197 0.78 7.03 -9.24
C SER A 197 -0.37 7.29 -10.19
N ILE A 198 -0.44 6.50 -11.27
CA ILE A 198 -1.53 6.54 -12.24
C ILE A 198 -2.12 5.15 -12.32
N SER A 199 -3.44 5.03 -12.19
CA SER A 199 -4.14 3.76 -12.29
C SER A 199 -5.45 3.86 -13.06
N PHE A 200 -5.81 2.79 -13.74
CA PHE A 200 -7.05 2.69 -14.51
C PHE A 200 -7.41 1.22 -14.75
N TRP A 201 -8.66 0.99 -15.10
CA TRP A 201 -9.12 -0.25 -15.71
C TRP A 201 -9.09 -0.14 -17.23
N VAL A 202 -8.64 -1.20 -17.90
CA VAL A 202 -8.59 -1.26 -19.36
C VAL A 202 -8.95 -2.64 -19.88
N GLN A 203 -9.70 -2.68 -20.97
CA GLN A 203 -9.97 -3.86 -21.78
C GLN A 203 -9.41 -3.65 -23.19
N PRO A 204 -8.16 -4.06 -23.47
CA PRO A 204 -7.58 -3.93 -24.79
C PRO A 204 -8.24 -4.89 -25.79
N LEU A 205 -8.54 -4.43 -27.01
CA LEU A 205 -9.11 -5.27 -28.07
C LEU A 205 -8.08 -5.64 -29.13
N THR A 206 -7.22 -4.70 -29.52
CA THR A 206 -6.00 -4.94 -30.31
C THR A 206 -4.95 -3.88 -30.01
N HIS A 207 -3.73 -4.05 -30.50
CA HIS A 207 -2.75 -2.95 -30.59
C HIS A 207 -1.89 -3.12 -31.86
N ASN A 208 -1.22 -2.05 -32.30
CA ASN A 208 -0.34 -2.09 -33.47
C ASN A 208 0.79 -1.04 -33.40
N PRO A 209 2.06 -1.46 -33.50
CA PRO A 209 2.65 -2.45 -32.62
C PRO A 209 2.78 -1.92 -31.18
N THR A 210 2.43 -0.67 -30.90
CA THR A 210 2.45 -0.09 -29.55
C THR A 210 1.22 0.78 -29.43
N SER A 211 0.62 0.79 -28.25
CA SER A 211 -0.59 1.57 -27.99
C SER A 211 -0.39 2.38 -26.71
N TYR A 212 -0.68 3.67 -26.76
CA TYR A 212 -0.63 4.56 -25.61
C TYR A 212 -2.03 4.70 -25.03
N ILE A 213 -2.15 4.36 -23.75
CA ILE A 213 -3.39 4.52 -22.98
C ILE A 213 -3.42 5.90 -22.34
N LEU A 214 -2.27 6.39 -21.87
CA LEU A 214 -2.11 7.73 -21.33
C LEU A 214 -0.72 8.24 -21.67
N SER A 215 -0.61 9.50 -22.08
CA SER A 215 0.67 10.14 -22.35
C SER A 215 0.67 11.62 -21.99
N LYS A 216 1.79 12.09 -21.44
CA LYS A 216 2.07 13.50 -21.22
C LYS A 216 3.38 13.85 -21.91
N GLY A 217 3.37 14.99 -22.60
CA GLY A 217 4.53 15.51 -23.29
C GLY A 217 4.59 15.08 -24.75
N GLY A 218 4.78 16.06 -25.64
CA GLY A 218 4.60 15.91 -27.07
C GLY A 218 5.83 15.58 -27.92
N GLY A 219 5.64 14.75 -28.94
CA GLY A 219 6.57 14.54 -30.04
C GLY A 219 7.97 14.02 -29.68
N ASP A 220 8.94 14.23 -30.57
CA ASP A 220 10.29 13.67 -30.46
C ASP A 220 11.23 14.44 -29.51
N GLN A 221 10.77 15.42 -28.73
CA GLN A 221 11.67 16.17 -27.83
C GLN A 221 11.12 16.43 -26.44
N ASN A 222 9.80 16.34 -26.24
CA ASN A 222 9.15 16.83 -25.02
C ASN A 222 8.31 15.79 -24.29
N ARG A 223 8.55 14.48 -24.51
CA ARG A 223 7.88 13.43 -23.73
C ARG A 223 8.23 13.54 -22.25
N GLU A 224 7.25 13.26 -21.39
CA GLU A 224 7.41 13.31 -19.93
C GLU A 224 7.16 11.94 -19.31
N TYR A 225 5.96 11.40 -19.47
CA TYR A 225 5.60 10.07 -19.00
C TYR A 225 4.50 9.46 -19.86
N ALA A 226 4.42 8.14 -19.86
CA ALA A 226 3.42 7.40 -20.61
C ALA A 226 3.12 6.04 -19.98
N LEU A 227 1.86 5.59 -20.13
CA LEU A 227 1.43 4.23 -19.88
C LEU A 227 0.80 3.66 -21.16
N GLY A 228 1.06 2.38 -21.43
CA GLY A 228 0.56 1.75 -22.66
C GLY A 228 0.87 0.28 -22.75
N ILE A 229 0.75 -0.27 -23.96
CA ILE A 229 1.04 -1.65 -24.33
C ILE A 229 2.14 -1.65 -25.38
N ASP A 230 3.21 -2.41 -25.16
CA ASP A 230 4.34 -2.51 -26.08
C ASP A 230 4.14 -3.57 -27.18
N SER A 231 5.13 -3.71 -28.06
CA SER A 231 5.10 -4.67 -29.17
C SER A 231 5.13 -6.14 -28.76
N ASP A 232 5.47 -6.43 -27.51
CA ASP A 232 5.42 -7.76 -26.92
C ASP A 232 4.07 -8.01 -26.20
N SER A 233 3.11 -7.10 -26.33
CA SER A 233 1.81 -7.15 -25.64
C SER A 233 1.96 -7.10 -24.13
N LEU A 234 2.97 -6.40 -23.61
CA LEU A 234 3.15 -6.14 -22.18
C LEU A 234 2.71 -4.72 -21.87
N PHE A 235 2.08 -4.52 -20.71
CA PHE A 235 1.86 -3.18 -20.20
C PHE A 235 3.20 -2.53 -19.85
N PHE A 236 3.33 -1.23 -20.10
CA PHE A 236 4.52 -0.47 -19.74
C PHE A 236 4.16 0.82 -19.03
N ILE A 237 5.11 1.29 -18.22
CA ILE A 237 5.20 2.68 -17.79
C ILE A 237 6.57 3.21 -18.21
N SER A 238 6.58 4.43 -18.74
CA SER A 238 7.77 5.13 -19.18
C SER A 238 7.85 6.52 -18.56
N VAL A 239 9.07 6.93 -18.20
CA VAL A 239 9.42 8.29 -17.78
C VAL A 239 10.61 8.75 -18.59
N TYR A 240 10.56 9.97 -19.12
CA TYR A 240 11.56 10.52 -20.02
C TYR A 240 12.39 11.61 -19.35
N ASN A 241 13.70 11.59 -19.62
CA ASN A 241 14.59 12.64 -19.17
C ASN A 241 14.35 13.95 -19.94
N ARG A 242 14.37 15.06 -19.22
CA ARG A 242 14.27 16.40 -19.80
C ARG A 242 15.30 16.61 -20.92
N GLY A 243 14.82 17.19 -22.02
CA GLY A 243 15.58 17.51 -23.22
C GLY A 243 15.85 16.33 -24.15
N SER A 244 15.24 15.15 -23.93
CA SER A 244 15.43 13.99 -24.79
C SER A 244 14.23 13.03 -24.78
N SER A 245 13.64 12.77 -25.94
CA SER A 245 12.61 11.73 -26.13
C SER A 245 13.17 10.30 -26.19
N THR A 246 14.47 10.15 -26.39
CA THR A 246 15.13 8.85 -26.55
C THR A 246 15.80 8.36 -25.26
N ASN A 247 15.90 9.24 -24.25
CA ASN A 247 16.42 8.90 -22.94
C ASN A 247 15.26 8.52 -22.02
N GLU A 248 14.73 7.34 -22.28
CA GLU A 248 13.58 6.73 -21.62
C GLU A 248 14.02 5.77 -20.51
N TYR A 249 13.40 5.88 -19.34
CA TYR A 249 13.32 4.80 -18.37
C TYR A 249 11.98 4.12 -18.54
N ARG A 250 11.99 2.83 -18.88
CA ARG A 250 10.77 2.06 -19.10
C ARG A 250 10.85 0.72 -18.41
N THR A 251 9.82 0.39 -17.63
CA THR A 251 9.60 -0.96 -17.11
C THR A 251 8.31 -1.54 -17.67
N THR A 252 8.30 -2.87 -17.87
CA THR A 252 7.17 -3.60 -18.44
C THR A 252 6.63 -4.64 -17.46
N SER A 253 5.36 -4.97 -17.62
CA SER A 253 4.71 -6.07 -16.91
C SER A 253 5.33 -7.42 -17.29
N THR A 254 5.00 -8.44 -16.51
CA THR A 254 5.22 -9.85 -16.86
C THR A 254 3.96 -10.49 -17.46
N THR A 255 2.79 -9.97 -17.12
CA THR A 255 1.51 -10.34 -17.70
C THR A 255 1.44 -9.82 -19.13
N ARG A 256 1.23 -10.75 -20.07
CA ARG A 256 0.90 -10.43 -21.46
C ARG A 256 -0.60 -10.22 -21.59
N VAL A 257 -0.96 -9.20 -22.36
CA VAL A 257 -2.35 -8.87 -22.68
C VAL A 257 -2.99 -10.03 -23.43
N ASN A 258 -4.06 -10.55 -22.86
CA ASN A 258 -5.06 -11.31 -23.57
C ASN A 258 -6.21 -10.36 -23.92
N TYR A 259 -6.51 -10.25 -25.21
CA TYR A 259 -7.49 -9.24 -25.65
C TYR A 259 -8.89 -9.59 -25.16
N SER A 260 -9.68 -8.54 -24.92
CA SER A 260 -11.02 -8.61 -24.34
C SER A 260 -11.07 -9.02 -22.86
N ASP A 261 -9.92 -9.25 -22.21
CA ASP A 261 -9.87 -9.37 -20.75
C ASP A 261 -9.72 -7.97 -20.11
N TRP A 262 -10.37 -7.77 -18.96
CA TRP A 262 -10.19 -6.58 -18.14
C TRP A 262 -8.92 -6.70 -17.30
N TYR A 263 -8.16 -5.60 -17.26
CA TYR A 263 -6.97 -5.46 -16.43
C TYR A 263 -7.07 -4.18 -15.63
N HIS A 264 -6.75 -4.28 -14.35
CA HIS A 264 -6.36 -3.10 -13.60
C HIS A 264 -4.86 -2.89 -13.78
N VAL A 265 -4.46 -1.69 -14.19
CA VAL A 265 -3.06 -1.33 -14.38
C VAL A 265 -2.72 -0.12 -13.54
N ARG A 266 -1.60 -0.19 -12.82
CA ARG A 266 -1.02 0.96 -12.11
C ARG A 266 0.45 1.10 -12.44
N GLY A 267 0.85 2.30 -12.84
CA GLY A 267 2.25 2.70 -12.93
C GLY A 267 2.56 3.76 -11.90
N SER A 268 3.74 3.68 -11.28
CA SER A 268 4.15 4.63 -10.25
C SER A 268 5.64 4.95 -10.31
N TRP A 269 6.00 6.15 -9.88
CA TRP A 269 7.40 6.57 -9.74
C TRP A 269 7.58 7.36 -8.44
N ASP A 270 8.47 6.91 -7.55
CA ASP A 270 8.67 7.52 -6.22
C ASP A 270 9.80 8.59 -6.21
N GLY A 271 10.19 9.06 -7.40
CA GLY A 271 11.39 9.88 -7.61
C GLY A 271 12.68 9.06 -7.80
N TYR A 272 12.64 7.75 -7.56
CA TYR A 272 13.77 6.84 -7.79
C TYR A 272 13.37 5.49 -8.40
N MET A 273 12.33 4.82 -7.90
CA MET A 273 11.88 3.52 -8.36
C MET A 273 10.67 3.69 -9.27
N LEU A 274 10.81 3.30 -10.54
CA LEU A 274 9.71 3.20 -11.49
C LEU A 274 9.12 1.79 -11.42
N SER A 275 7.83 1.67 -11.14
CA SER A 275 7.16 0.39 -10.89
C SER A 275 5.88 0.24 -11.70
N ILE A 276 5.55 -1.01 -12.06
CA ILE A 276 4.29 -1.37 -12.72
C ILE A 276 3.60 -2.51 -11.97
N PHE A 277 2.28 -2.39 -11.88
CA PHE A 277 1.40 -3.32 -11.22
C PHE A 277 0.27 -3.71 -12.18
N VAL A 278 -0.11 -4.98 -12.15
CA VAL A 278 -1.25 -5.50 -12.89
C VAL A 278 -2.13 -6.28 -11.91
N ASN A 279 -3.42 -6.00 -11.90
CA ASN A 279 -4.41 -6.61 -10.99
C ASN A 279 -3.95 -6.57 -9.52
N GLY A 280 -3.55 -5.38 -9.07
CA GLY A 280 -3.08 -5.12 -7.71
C GLY A 280 -1.70 -5.65 -7.34
N LYS A 281 -1.06 -6.47 -8.18
CA LYS A 281 0.25 -7.05 -7.89
C LYS A 281 1.38 -6.31 -8.59
N ARG A 282 2.44 -5.96 -7.84
CA ARG A 282 3.70 -5.45 -8.42
C ARG A 282 4.35 -6.52 -9.28
N GLU A 283 4.51 -6.24 -10.57
CA GLU A 283 5.10 -7.21 -11.50
C GLU A 283 6.56 -6.89 -11.82
N SER A 284 6.90 -5.60 -11.91
CA SER A 284 8.26 -5.17 -12.25
C SER A 284 8.56 -3.79 -11.70
N SER A 285 9.86 -3.52 -11.52
CA SER A 285 10.37 -2.23 -11.08
C SER A 285 11.82 -2.03 -11.50
N GLN A 286 12.24 -0.78 -11.68
CA GLN A 286 13.64 -0.43 -11.93
C GLN A 286 14.02 0.93 -11.33
N ALA A 287 15.32 1.11 -11.08
CA ALA A 287 15.86 2.41 -10.73
C ALA A 287 15.77 3.37 -11.93
N CYS A 288 15.21 4.54 -11.67
CA CYS A 288 14.91 5.63 -12.58
C CYS A 288 15.43 6.93 -11.93
N ASN A 289 16.53 7.45 -12.45
CA ASN A 289 17.11 8.71 -11.99
C ASN A 289 16.75 9.86 -12.95
N ALA A 290 15.55 9.77 -13.54
CA ALA A 290 15.10 10.76 -14.50
C ALA A 290 14.93 12.12 -13.85
N VAL A 291 15.27 13.17 -14.59
CA VAL A 291 14.80 14.54 -14.32
C VAL A 291 13.72 14.81 -15.33
N VAL A 292 12.45 14.66 -14.93
CA VAL A 292 11.32 14.82 -15.86
C VAL A 292 11.17 16.29 -16.22
N GLY A 293 10.86 16.55 -17.50
CA GLY A 293 10.55 17.89 -17.98
C GLY A 293 9.26 18.45 -17.38
N ASN A 294 9.03 19.73 -17.58
CA ASN A 294 7.72 20.36 -17.45
C ASN A 294 7.51 21.14 -18.75
N TYR A 295 6.80 20.56 -19.69
CA TYR A 295 6.50 21.15 -20.99
C TYR A 295 5.02 21.45 -21.11
N SER A 296 4.68 22.42 -21.95
CA SER A 296 3.32 22.91 -22.13
C SER A 296 2.48 22.05 -23.08
N SER A 297 2.70 20.74 -23.10
CA SER A 297 1.91 19.79 -23.90
C SER A 297 0.78 19.25 -23.06
N ASP A 298 -0.40 19.12 -23.66
CA ASP A 298 -1.58 18.57 -23.00
C ASP A 298 -1.38 17.10 -22.57
N LEU A 299 -2.23 16.65 -21.64
CA LEU A 299 -2.31 15.24 -21.26
C LEU A 299 -3.31 14.56 -22.19
N PHE A 300 -2.87 13.47 -22.82
CA PHE A 300 -3.71 12.68 -23.72
C PHE A 300 -4.06 11.34 -23.09
N ILE A 301 -5.32 10.93 -23.26
CA ILE A 301 -5.82 9.59 -22.95
C ILE A 301 -6.24 8.93 -24.27
N GLY A 302 -5.82 7.69 -24.48
CA GLY A 302 -6.13 6.90 -25.68
C GLY A 302 -5.18 7.12 -26.85
N THR A 303 -4.21 8.03 -26.74
CA THR A 303 -3.22 8.24 -27.81
C THR A 303 -1.90 8.83 -27.32
N LEU A 304 -0.94 8.95 -28.23
CA LEU A 304 0.27 9.75 -28.08
C LEU A 304 0.10 11.06 -28.86
N ASP A 305 0.53 12.17 -28.28
CA ASP A 305 0.60 13.48 -28.97
C ASP A 305 1.47 13.38 -30.25
N GLY A 306 0.87 13.67 -31.41
CA GLY A 306 1.50 13.67 -32.72
C GLY A 306 0.51 13.67 -33.90
N GLU A 307 0.99 14.04 -35.09
CA GLU A 307 0.21 13.99 -36.33
C GLU A 307 -0.16 12.54 -36.67
N GLY A 308 -1.46 12.24 -36.76
CA GLY A 308 -1.98 10.96 -37.29
C GLY A 308 -2.25 9.87 -36.25
N HIS A 309 -2.01 10.09 -34.95
CA HIS A 309 -2.45 9.23 -33.85
C HIS A 309 -2.13 7.73 -34.05
N GLU A 310 -0.98 7.41 -34.65
CA GLU A 310 -0.64 6.06 -35.15
C GLU A 310 -0.46 4.99 -34.05
N ALA A 311 -0.49 5.37 -32.77
CA ALA A 311 -0.31 4.50 -31.62
C ALA A 311 -1.50 4.59 -30.64
N SER A 312 -2.70 4.79 -31.17
CA SER A 312 -3.92 4.93 -30.38
C SER A 312 -4.38 3.62 -29.71
N LEU A 313 -5.21 3.76 -28.68
CA LEU A 313 -5.88 2.67 -27.98
C LEU A 313 -7.00 2.12 -28.85
N HIS A 314 -6.96 0.81 -29.12
CA HIS A 314 -8.16 0.07 -29.52
C HIS A 314 -8.62 -0.75 -28.31
N GLY A 315 -9.60 -0.23 -27.57
CA GLY A 315 -10.00 -0.81 -26.30
C GLY A 315 -10.99 0.06 -25.52
N VAL A 316 -11.36 -0.43 -24.34
CA VAL A 316 -12.25 0.25 -23.41
C VAL A 316 -11.45 0.69 -22.18
N LEU A 317 -11.66 1.92 -21.70
CA LEU A 317 -11.00 2.48 -20.51
C LEU A 317 -12.03 2.91 -19.46
N ASP A 318 -11.69 2.69 -18.21
CA ASP A 318 -12.55 2.95 -17.06
C ASP A 318 -11.74 3.41 -15.83
N GLU A 319 -12.37 4.19 -14.94
CA GLU A 319 -11.87 4.63 -13.63
C GLU A 319 -10.40 5.08 -13.59
N LEU A 320 -10.07 6.14 -14.33
CA LEU A 320 -8.73 6.72 -14.33
C LEU A 320 -8.50 7.59 -13.10
N TYR A 321 -7.49 7.24 -12.31
CA TYR A 321 -6.96 8.04 -11.21
C TYR A 321 -5.53 8.50 -11.51
N ILE A 322 -5.25 9.75 -11.16
CA ILE A 322 -3.91 10.34 -11.16
C ILE A 322 -3.67 10.93 -9.77
N HIS A 323 -2.65 10.42 -9.08
CA HIS A 323 -2.20 10.90 -7.78
C HIS A 323 -0.81 11.51 -7.92
N GLY A 324 -0.60 12.69 -7.34
CA GLY A 324 0.70 13.34 -7.18
C GLY A 324 1.50 12.78 -6.00
N ARG A 325 1.35 11.47 -5.73
CA ARG A 325 2.03 10.72 -4.67
C ARG A 325 2.07 9.23 -5.00
N ILE A 326 2.88 8.47 -4.28
CA ILE A 326 2.77 7.00 -4.27
C ILE A 326 1.52 6.54 -3.51
N LEU A 327 0.74 5.67 -4.14
CA LEU A 327 -0.25 4.84 -3.47
C LEU A 327 0.42 3.62 -2.85
N MET A 328 0.44 3.55 -1.52
CA MET A 328 1.02 2.43 -0.79
C MET A 328 0.20 1.15 -1.01
N ASP A 329 0.86 0.00 -0.84
CA ASP A 329 0.26 -1.31 -1.09
C ASP A 329 -1.00 -1.57 -0.21
N HIS A 330 -1.15 -0.87 0.93
CA HIS A 330 -2.32 -0.96 1.81
C HIS A 330 -3.46 0.02 1.46
N GLU A 331 -3.21 1.01 0.60
CA GLU A 331 -4.23 1.98 0.16
C GLU A 331 -4.96 1.48 -1.08
N PHE A 332 -4.23 0.76 -1.93
CA PHE A 332 -4.70 0.32 -3.23
C PHE A 332 -5.99 -0.54 -3.16
N PRO A 333 -6.13 -1.51 -2.24
CA PRO A 333 -7.37 -2.28 -2.11
C PRO A 333 -8.57 -1.47 -1.60
N ARG A 334 -8.38 -0.21 -1.18
CA ARG A 334 -9.50 0.69 -0.83
C ARG A 334 -10.08 1.38 -2.06
N LEU A 335 -9.27 1.65 -3.09
CA LEU A 335 -9.75 2.14 -4.39
C LEU A 335 -10.44 1.03 -5.17
N TYR A 336 -9.89 -0.18 -5.08
CA TYR A 336 -10.32 -1.33 -5.88
C TYR A 336 -10.46 -2.57 -4.97
N PRO A 337 -11.51 -2.62 -4.13
CA PRO A 337 -11.76 -3.75 -3.22
C PRO A 337 -12.03 -5.09 -3.92
N GLU A 338 -12.25 -5.06 -5.23
CA GLU A 338 -12.47 -6.23 -6.09
C GLU A 338 -11.19 -6.92 -6.57
N LEU A 339 -10.01 -6.31 -6.36
CA LEU A 339 -8.68 -6.85 -6.69
C LEU A 339 -8.02 -7.53 -5.50
#